data_AF-A0A8S1MJ25-F1
#
_entry.id   AF-A0A8S1MJ25-F1
#
_cell.length_a   1.000
_cell.length_b   1.000
_cell.length_c   1.000
_cell.angle_alpha   90.00
_cell.angle_beta   90.00
_cell.angle_gamma   90.00
#
_symmetry.space_group_name_H-M   'P 1'
#
loop_
_entity.id
_entity.type
_entity.pdbx_description
1 polymer ?
#
loop_
_entity_poly.entity_id
_entity_poly.type
_entity_poly.pdbx_seq_one_letter_code
_entity_poly.pdbx_strand_id
1 'polypeptide(L)'
;MYNLDSQIKSLKCSKEQHNNSEILELLLDDGIKLEDRFLCKFCIQIQNGWHKKTGIIPVLETIQQQYQDLEKHQTEQLNQEKKYLTQLQEDFKEFQTQIQSTLSEIENLILQLNKELEYTQRIIHINLIEEIELYIKEQTNKKNLDIIENFNQDIQNIKNSYNTKFENKIQNFNLLNCQIFSKYKNNQSRNQEEENKLLENNYVRQSKIKIIINNGKEKAIKLNYISEIQCLECSALAFDNETSKLVVCGGQKQIQILKMQDGIIKEKISTLQHNESIFSVVYSKNQNWLAVGTDLGIVKTWKLQNSEWESSPPQYSHKKSVFCLILSKNEDFLFSCSEDQSIIIWSLIIAQNKIQKKQQITTDKGSLFSLSLNDSENKLAACSRKDAIIICEKQSNNEWILKQIIQLPEKGFGFRLCFYGEDYLIFQPQNEGISKVYQLKDNIFEQRKELEIELQEKEQKDMIGLSPIQYNNFLDVMMLKHANCVYFIKKLSNQKFAIIGSSPKKQNIFHTFTVSQDGQYYAEWTNEKKIYIYRIDYQ
;
A
#
# COMPACT_ATOMS: atom_id res chain seq x y z
N MET A 1 7.52 -27.59 -25.82
CA MET A 1 8.22 -28.85 -25.46
C MET A 1 9.69 -28.60 -25.16
N TYR A 2 10.03 -28.40 -23.90
CA TYR A 2 11.43 -28.44 -23.44
C TYR A 2 12.00 -29.84 -23.68
N ASN A 3 13.12 -29.94 -24.41
CA ASN A 3 13.79 -31.21 -24.71
C ASN A 3 14.58 -31.68 -23.47
N LEU A 4 13.88 -32.06 -22.40
CA LEU A 4 14.46 -32.58 -21.16
C LEU A 4 15.38 -33.79 -21.44
N ASP A 5 15.09 -34.60 -22.45
CA ASP A 5 15.93 -35.74 -22.85
C ASP A 5 17.37 -35.33 -23.20
N SER A 6 17.57 -34.14 -23.77
CA SER A 6 18.90 -33.61 -24.07
C SER A 6 19.66 -33.16 -22.82
N GLN A 7 18.97 -32.59 -21.83
CA GLN A 7 19.54 -32.15 -20.56
C GLN A 7 19.84 -33.35 -19.65
N ILE A 8 19.01 -34.38 -19.68
CA ILE A 8 19.20 -35.64 -18.95
C ILE A 8 20.49 -36.33 -19.40
N LYS A 9 20.72 -36.43 -20.71
CA LYS A 9 21.94 -37.00 -21.29
C LYS A 9 23.21 -36.20 -20.99
N SER A 10 23.06 -34.94 -20.55
CA SER A 10 24.18 -34.07 -20.17
C SER A 10 24.60 -34.22 -18.70
N LEU A 11 23.78 -34.87 -17.87
CA LEU A 11 24.10 -35.11 -16.46
C LEU A 11 25.21 -36.15 -16.34
N LYS A 12 26.38 -35.71 -15.91
CA LYS A 12 27.56 -36.54 -15.66
C LYS A 12 28.01 -36.43 -14.22
N CYS A 13 28.74 -37.43 -13.74
CA CYS A 13 29.31 -37.42 -12.39
C CYS A 13 30.22 -36.19 -12.20
N SER A 14 30.10 -35.52 -11.05
CA SER A 14 30.90 -34.36 -10.67
C SER A 14 32.32 -34.71 -10.21
N LYS A 15 32.58 -35.97 -9.85
CA LYS A 15 33.88 -36.41 -9.34
C LYS A 15 34.89 -36.61 -10.47
N GLU A 16 36.06 -35.99 -10.35
CA GLU A 16 37.13 -35.98 -11.36
C GLU A 16 37.52 -37.38 -11.87
N GLN A 17 37.50 -38.39 -10.98
CA GLN A 17 37.86 -39.77 -11.32
C GLN A 17 36.81 -40.51 -12.17
N HIS A 18 35.55 -40.04 -12.19
CA HIS A 18 34.43 -40.71 -12.86
C HIS A 18 33.57 -39.76 -13.70
N ASN A 19 34.11 -38.60 -14.10
CA ASN A 19 33.39 -37.46 -14.67
C ASN A 19 32.65 -37.68 -16.00
N ASN A 20 32.82 -38.85 -16.62
CA ASN A 20 32.12 -39.25 -17.84
C ASN A 20 31.06 -40.35 -17.60
N SER A 21 30.87 -40.77 -16.35
CA SER A 21 29.92 -41.81 -16.00
C SER A 21 28.51 -41.24 -15.89
N GLU A 22 27.55 -41.97 -16.46
CA GLU A 22 26.12 -41.66 -16.35
C GLU A 22 25.65 -41.75 -14.91
N ILE A 23 24.74 -40.86 -14.56
CA ILE A 23 24.07 -40.88 -13.26
C ILE A 23 22.94 -41.90 -13.29
N LEU A 24 22.88 -42.74 -12.27
CA LEU A 24 21.89 -43.82 -12.17
C LEU A 24 20.95 -43.59 -10.98
N GLU A 25 21.48 -43.10 -9.87
CA GLU A 25 20.73 -42.88 -8.64
C GLU A 25 20.91 -41.45 -8.12
N LEU A 26 19.93 -41.01 -7.35
CA LEU A 26 19.91 -39.71 -6.71
C LEU A 26 19.66 -39.87 -5.22
N LEU A 27 20.51 -39.23 -4.42
CA LEU A 27 20.34 -39.16 -2.97
C LEU A 27 19.25 -38.13 -2.64
N LEU A 28 18.24 -38.57 -1.90
CA LEU A 28 17.09 -37.75 -1.50
C LEU A 28 17.35 -36.95 -0.22
N ASP A 29 18.56 -37.05 0.33
CA ASP A 29 18.97 -36.36 1.54
C ASP A 29 19.29 -34.90 1.24
N ASP A 30 18.55 -33.99 1.86
CA ASP A 30 18.65 -32.55 1.67
C ASP A 30 19.88 -31.92 2.33
N GLY A 31 20.60 -32.67 3.18
CA GLY A 31 21.86 -32.26 3.79
C GLY A 31 23.11 -32.47 2.92
N ILE A 32 23.01 -33.21 1.81
CA ILE A 32 24.14 -33.49 0.92
C ILE A 32 24.24 -32.40 -0.15
N LYS A 33 25.45 -31.98 -0.55
CA LYS A 33 25.62 -31.02 -1.65
C LYS A 33 25.00 -31.56 -2.94
N LEU A 34 24.32 -30.71 -3.71
CA LEU A 34 23.58 -31.10 -4.91
C LEU A 34 24.43 -31.93 -5.89
N GLU A 35 25.66 -31.49 -6.14
CA GLU A 35 26.65 -32.16 -7.01
C GLU A 35 27.05 -33.57 -6.52
N ASP A 36 26.97 -33.82 -5.21
CA ASP A 36 27.29 -35.10 -4.57
C ASP A 36 26.06 -36.02 -4.46
N ARG A 37 24.86 -35.52 -4.76
CA ARG A 37 23.63 -36.32 -4.75
C ARG A 37 23.50 -37.21 -5.97
N PHE A 38 24.16 -36.86 -7.06
CA PHE A 38 24.11 -37.62 -8.31
C PHE A 38 25.12 -38.76 -8.26
N LEU A 39 24.61 -39.98 -8.18
CA LEU A 39 25.42 -41.18 -8.05
C LEU A 39 25.51 -41.90 -9.40
N CYS A 40 26.72 -41.96 -9.94
CA CYS A 40 27.06 -42.89 -10.99
C CYS A 40 27.33 -44.29 -10.41
N LYS A 41 27.45 -45.29 -11.28
CA LYS A 41 27.71 -46.70 -10.90
C LYS A 41 28.83 -46.88 -9.87
N PHE A 42 29.91 -46.10 -9.98
CA PHE A 42 31.06 -46.17 -9.07
C PHE A 42 30.80 -45.48 -7.73
N CYS A 43 30.10 -44.33 -7.72
CA CYS A 43 29.76 -43.61 -6.50
C CYS A 43 28.75 -44.40 -5.64
N ILE A 44 27.88 -45.19 -6.27
CA ILE A 44 26.95 -46.09 -5.57
C ILE A 44 27.73 -47.13 -4.75
N GLN A 45 28.79 -47.69 -5.31
CA GLN A 45 29.59 -48.75 -4.68
C GLN A 45 30.44 -48.27 -3.49
N ILE A 46 30.80 -46.98 -3.46
CA ILE A 46 31.65 -46.39 -2.42
C ILE A 46 30.81 -45.87 -1.23
N GLN A 47 29.52 -45.61 -1.44
CA GLN A 47 28.66 -45.05 -0.40
C GLN A 47 28.21 -46.11 0.63
N ASN A 48 28.77 -46.06 1.83
CA ASN A 48 28.42 -46.92 2.97
C ASN A 48 27.38 -46.31 3.94
N GLY A 49 26.56 -45.35 3.49
CA GLY A 49 25.66 -44.56 4.35
C GLY A 49 24.17 -44.92 4.25
N TRP A 50 23.41 -44.63 5.32
CA TRP A 50 21.96 -44.84 5.46
C TRP A 50 21.12 -43.74 4.78
N HIS A 51 21.53 -43.28 3.60
CA HIS A 51 20.79 -42.24 2.87
C HIS A 51 19.71 -42.86 1.98
N LYS A 52 18.53 -42.23 1.96
CA LYS A 52 17.43 -42.63 1.09
C LYS A 52 17.80 -42.31 -0.36
N LYS A 53 17.73 -43.30 -1.26
CA LYS A 53 18.08 -43.16 -2.69
C LYS A 53 16.89 -43.47 -3.57
N THR A 54 16.89 -42.92 -4.77
CA THR A 54 15.95 -43.27 -5.82
C THR A 54 16.65 -43.34 -7.18
N GLY A 55 16.11 -44.13 -8.10
CA GLY A 55 16.58 -44.11 -9.49
C GLY A 55 16.32 -42.74 -10.11
N ILE A 56 17.23 -42.28 -10.97
CA ILE A 56 17.09 -40.97 -11.62
C ILE A 56 15.93 -40.94 -12.63
N ILE A 57 15.64 -42.07 -13.30
CA ILE A 57 14.58 -42.17 -14.32
C ILE A 57 13.19 -41.83 -13.74
N PRO A 58 12.72 -42.46 -12.63
CA PRO A 58 11.45 -42.08 -11.99
C PRO A 58 11.37 -40.60 -11.57
N VAL A 59 12.48 -40.01 -11.14
CA VAL A 59 12.53 -38.58 -10.76
C VAL A 59 12.32 -37.70 -11.98
N LEU A 60 12.95 -38.05 -13.10
CA LEU A 60 12.85 -37.30 -14.36
C LEU A 60 11.47 -37.43 -14.98
N GLU A 61 10.87 -38.61 -14.98
CA GLU A 61 9.48 -38.82 -15.40
C GLU A 61 8.52 -37.99 -14.55
N THR A 62 8.73 -37.94 -13.24
CA THR A 62 7.94 -37.10 -12.32
C THR A 62 8.10 -35.61 -12.64
N ILE A 63 9.32 -35.14 -12.90
CA ILE A 63 9.58 -33.74 -13.27
C ILE A 63 8.94 -33.41 -14.62
N GLN A 64 9.05 -34.29 -15.62
CA GLN A 64 8.47 -34.09 -16.94
C GLN A 64 6.95 -34.02 -16.88
N GLN A 65 6.32 -34.90 -16.10
CA GLN A 65 4.88 -34.87 -15.87
C GLN A 65 4.45 -33.56 -15.18
N GLN A 66 5.20 -33.10 -14.19
CA GLN A 66 4.94 -31.80 -13.53
C GLN A 66 5.00 -30.62 -14.51
N TYR A 67 5.97 -30.59 -15.43
CA TYR A 67 6.06 -29.54 -16.45
C TYR A 67 4.90 -29.59 -17.46
N GLN A 68 4.46 -30.78 -17.85
CA GLN A 68 3.30 -30.96 -18.73
C GLN A 68 2.01 -30.49 -18.03
N ASP A 69 1.84 -30.82 -16.76
CA ASP A 69 0.69 -30.36 -15.97
C ASP A 69 0.69 -28.83 -15.80
N LEU A 70 1.87 -28.22 -15.62
CA LEU A 70 2.05 -26.76 -15.59
C LEU A 70 1.67 -26.10 -16.92
N GLU A 71 2.14 -26.62 -18.04
CA GLU A 71 1.85 -26.09 -19.39
C GLU A 71 0.35 -26.22 -19.70
N LYS A 72 -0.27 -27.34 -19.32
CA LYS A 72 -1.71 -27.54 -19.44
C LYS A 72 -2.48 -26.54 -18.59
N HIS A 73 -2.09 -26.33 -17.34
CA HIS A 73 -2.74 -25.37 -16.44
C HIS A 73 -2.64 -23.93 -16.95
N GLN A 74 -1.46 -23.51 -17.43
CA GLN A 74 -1.27 -22.19 -18.04
C GLN A 74 -2.13 -21.99 -19.28
N THR A 75 -2.25 -23.02 -20.11
CA THR A 75 -3.08 -22.98 -21.31
C THR A 75 -4.57 -22.89 -20.98
N GLU A 76 -5.03 -23.62 -19.97
CA GLU A 76 -6.41 -23.55 -19.48
C GLU A 76 -6.75 -22.17 -18.92
N GLN A 77 -5.85 -21.55 -18.14
CA GLN A 77 -6.01 -20.18 -17.65
C GLN A 77 -6.06 -19.15 -18.78
N LEU A 78 -5.14 -19.24 -19.75
CA LEU A 78 -5.12 -18.32 -20.89
C LEU A 78 -6.43 -18.39 -21.69
N ASN A 79 -7.02 -19.58 -21.81
CA ASN A 79 -8.29 -19.77 -22.49
C ASN A 79 -9.48 -19.21 -21.69
N GLN A 80 -9.44 -19.31 -20.36
CA GLN A 80 -10.45 -18.70 -19.49
C GLN A 80 -10.41 -17.16 -19.58
N GLU A 81 -9.23 -16.56 -19.55
CA GLU A 81 -9.04 -15.11 -19.71
C GLU A 81 -9.53 -14.61 -21.08
N LYS A 82 -9.20 -15.33 -22.16
CA LYS A 82 -9.70 -15.00 -23.51
C LYS A 82 -11.22 -15.04 -23.59
N LYS A 83 -11.85 -16.04 -22.94
CA LYS A 83 -13.32 -16.15 -22.89
C LYS A 83 -13.93 -14.97 -22.12
N TYR A 84 -13.30 -14.56 -21.02
CA TYR A 84 -13.73 -13.39 -20.24
C TYR A 84 -13.62 -12.08 -21.03
N LEU A 85 -12.48 -11.84 -21.69
CA LEU A 85 -12.29 -10.65 -22.53
C LEU A 85 -13.33 -10.57 -23.65
N THR A 86 -13.71 -11.72 -24.22
CA THR A 86 -14.76 -11.80 -25.24
C THR A 86 -16.13 -11.41 -24.65
N GLN A 87 -16.48 -11.92 -23.47
CA GLN A 87 -17.72 -11.54 -22.78
C GLN A 87 -17.76 -10.05 -22.44
N LEU A 88 -16.64 -9.49 -21.96
CA LEU A 88 -16.53 -8.09 -21.63
C LEU A 88 -16.74 -7.20 -22.86
N GLN A 89 -16.21 -7.60 -24.03
CA GLN A 89 -16.45 -6.91 -25.28
C GLN A 89 -17.94 -6.91 -25.69
N GLU A 90 -18.68 -7.99 -25.41
CA GLU A 90 -20.12 -8.07 -25.66
C GLU A 90 -20.90 -7.15 -24.71
N ASP A 91 -20.58 -7.18 -23.42
CA ASP A 91 -21.20 -6.32 -22.41
C ASP A 91 -20.98 -4.82 -22.73
N PHE A 92 -19.80 -4.45 -23.22
CA PHE A 92 -19.52 -3.07 -23.65
C PHE A 92 -20.32 -2.65 -24.89
N LYS A 93 -20.55 -3.57 -25.84
CA LYS A 93 -21.40 -3.29 -27.01
C LYS A 93 -22.85 -3.10 -26.62
N GLU A 94 -23.36 -3.93 -25.71
CA GLU A 94 -24.71 -3.79 -25.17
C GLU A 94 -24.87 -2.43 -24.46
N PHE A 95 -23.91 -2.08 -23.62
CA PHE A 95 -23.88 -0.79 -22.93
C PHE A 95 -23.87 0.40 -23.90
N GLN A 96 -23.02 0.36 -24.93
CA GLN A 96 -22.99 1.40 -25.96
C GLN A 96 -24.36 1.60 -26.63
N THR A 97 -25.07 0.50 -26.90
CA THR A 97 -26.41 0.53 -27.49
C THR A 97 -27.43 1.16 -26.54
N GLN A 98 -27.34 0.85 -25.24
CA GLN A 98 -28.21 1.42 -24.21
C GLN A 98 -27.96 2.92 -24.00
N ILE A 99 -26.71 3.39 -24.07
CA ILE A 99 -26.38 4.82 -24.07
C ILE A 99 -27.07 5.52 -25.24
N GLN A 100 -26.91 4.99 -26.45
CA GLN A 100 -27.49 5.59 -27.65
C GLN A 100 -29.01 5.68 -27.57
N SER A 101 -29.68 4.65 -27.07
CA SER A 101 -31.13 4.68 -26.82
C SER A 101 -31.51 5.77 -25.82
N THR A 102 -30.75 5.90 -24.72
CA THR A 102 -31.04 6.88 -23.66
C THR A 102 -30.83 8.32 -24.16
N LEU A 103 -29.79 8.56 -24.96
CA LEU A 103 -29.57 9.86 -25.60
C LEU A 103 -30.73 10.24 -26.53
N SER A 104 -31.20 9.30 -27.36
CA SER A 104 -32.35 9.54 -28.25
C SER A 104 -33.63 9.86 -27.47
N GLU A 105 -33.86 9.21 -26.33
CA GLU A 105 -35.00 9.53 -25.46
C GLU A 105 -34.90 10.94 -24.84
N ILE A 106 -33.70 11.35 -24.43
CA ILE A 106 -33.43 12.70 -23.90
C ILE A 106 -33.66 13.76 -24.99
N GLU A 107 -33.17 13.52 -26.20
CA GLU A 107 -33.41 14.40 -27.35
C GLU A 107 -34.92 14.57 -27.63
N ASN A 108 -35.69 13.48 -27.55
CA ASN A 108 -37.15 13.53 -27.71
C ASN A 108 -37.83 14.33 -26.58
N LEU A 109 -37.38 14.20 -25.32
CA LEU A 109 -37.89 15.00 -24.21
C LEU A 109 -37.60 16.49 -24.37
N ILE A 110 -36.40 16.85 -24.85
CA ILE A 110 -36.04 18.24 -25.16
C ILE A 110 -36.95 18.78 -26.27
N LEU A 111 -37.21 18.00 -27.31
CA LEU A 111 -38.11 18.37 -28.39
C LEU A 111 -39.55 18.62 -27.89
N GLN A 112 -40.06 17.77 -26.99
CA GLN A 112 -41.38 17.94 -26.37
C GLN A 112 -41.45 19.18 -25.49
N LEU A 113 -40.42 19.42 -24.66
CA LEU A 113 -40.33 20.61 -23.83
C LEU A 113 -40.35 21.89 -24.68
N ASN A 114 -39.59 21.93 -25.77
CA ASN A 114 -39.57 23.08 -26.67
C ASN A 114 -40.96 23.35 -27.28
N LYS A 115 -41.67 22.31 -27.72
CA LYS A 115 -43.04 22.45 -28.25
C LYS A 115 -44.03 22.96 -27.19
N GLU A 116 -43.95 22.48 -25.95
CA GLU A 116 -44.81 22.95 -24.87
C GLU A 116 -44.50 24.41 -24.48
N LEU A 117 -43.22 24.80 -24.47
CA LEU A 117 -42.82 26.19 -24.24
C LEU A 117 -43.30 27.13 -25.36
N GLU A 118 -43.19 26.71 -26.63
CA GLU A 118 -43.73 27.43 -27.79
C GLU A 118 -45.26 27.58 -27.70
N TYR A 119 -45.99 26.53 -27.30
CA TYR A 119 -47.44 26.60 -27.10
C TYR A 119 -47.83 27.53 -25.94
N THR A 120 -47.00 27.57 -24.89
CA THR A 120 -47.26 28.42 -23.71
C THR A 120 -47.00 29.90 -24.01
N GLN A 121 -46.16 30.22 -25.02
CA GLN A 121 -45.85 31.57 -25.48
C GLN A 121 -47.08 32.28 -26.10
N ARG A 122 -48.02 32.72 -25.27
CA ARG A 122 -49.19 33.51 -25.67
C ARG A 122 -48.80 34.97 -25.90
N ILE A 123 -49.37 35.60 -26.93
CA ILE A 123 -49.27 37.05 -27.15
C ILE A 123 -50.13 37.75 -26.09
N ILE A 124 -49.48 38.53 -25.22
CA ILE A 124 -50.18 39.43 -24.30
C ILE A 124 -50.79 40.54 -25.15
N HIS A 125 -52.10 40.53 -25.34
CA HIS A 125 -52.80 41.58 -26.06
C HIS A 125 -53.11 42.73 -25.12
N ILE A 126 -52.31 43.80 -25.21
CA ILE A 126 -52.52 45.03 -24.43
C ILE A 126 -53.62 45.84 -25.11
N ASN A 127 -54.75 46.06 -24.44
CA ASN A 127 -55.77 46.99 -24.90
C ASN A 127 -55.42 48.40 -24.39
N LEU A 128 -54.90 49.22 -25.30
CA LEU A 128 -54.38 50.56 -24.98
C LEU A 128 -55.42 51.47 -24.31
N ILE A 129 -56.71 51.30 -24.65
CA ILE A 129 -57.80 52.13 -24.10
C ILE A 129 -58.05 51.81 -22.63
N GLU A 130 -58.02 50.53 -22.24
CA GLU A 130 -58.18 50.09 -20.84
C GLU A 130 -57.00 50.50 -19.96
N GLU A 131 -55.77 50.45 -20.51
CA GLU A 131 -54.55 50.91 -19.82
C GLU A 131 -54.57 52.42 -19.55
N ILE A 132 -55.02 53.22 -20.53
CA ILE A 132 -55.15 54.68 -20.37
C ILE A 132 -56.20 55.02 -19.30
N GLU A 133 -57.35 54.31 -19.27
CA GLU A 133 -58.36 54.52 -18.22
C GLU A 133 -57.86 54.18 -16.81
N LEU A 134 -57.05 53.14 -16.66
CA LEU A 134 -56.48 52.72 -15.37
C LEU A 134 -55.40 53.68 -14.87
N TYR A 135 -54.58 54.22 -15.78
CA TYR A 135 -53.59 55.26 -15.45
C TYR A 135 -54.28 56.54 -14.93
N ILE A 136 -55.36 56.97 -15.59
CA ILE A 136 -56.16 58.12 -15.16
C ILE A 136 -56.78 57.91 -13.76
N LYS A 137 -57.07 56.66 -13.38
CA LYS A 137 -57.67 56.29 -12.08
C LYS A 137 -56.62 56.00 -10.97
N GLU A 138 -55.32 56.13 -11.24
CA GLU A 138 -54.21 55.78 -10.33
C GLU A 138 -54.31 54.34 -9.74
N GLN A 139 -54.92 53.40 -10.47
CA GLN A 139 -55.06 52.00 -10.04
C GLN A 139 -54.03 51.11 -10.72
N THR A 140 -53.38 50.20 -9.97
CA THR A 140 -52.49 49.19 -10.54
C THR A 140 -53.30 48.17 -11.35
N ASN A 141 -52.80 47.82 -12.53
CA ASN A 141 -53.46 46.86 -13.42
C ASN A 141 -53.31 45.42 -12.91
N LYS A 142 -54.06 45.10 -11.84
CA LYS A 142 -54.03 43.82 -11.13
C LYS A 142 -54.29 42.63 -12.07
N LYS A 143 -55.14 42.82 -13.08
CA LYS A 143 -55.47 41.80 -14.08
C LYS A 143 -54.26 41.42 -14.95
N ASN A 144 -53.44 42.39 -15.37
CA ASN A 144 -52.23 42.11 -16.15
C ASN A 144 -51.14 41.46 -15.28
N LEU A 145 -51.03 41.86 -14.01
CA LEU A 145 -50.14 41.21 -13.04
C LEU A 145 -50.55 39.75 -12.80
N ASP A 146 -51.85 39.48 -12.59
CA ASP A 146 -52.38 38.13 -12.41
C ASP A 146 -52.12 37.25 -13.66
N ILE A 147 -52.20 37.80 -14.87
CA ILE A 147 -51.89 37.07 -16.12
C ILE A 147 -50.39 36.72 -16.19
N ILE A 148 -49.50 37.65 -15.83
CA ILE A 148 -48.06 37.42 -15.80
C ILE A 148 -47.67 36.41 -14.71
N GLU A 149 -48.28 36.51 -13.53
CA GLU A 149 -48.06 35.55 -12.44
C GLU A 149 -48.53 34.15 -12.82
N ASN A 150 -49.72 34.01 -13.43
CA ASN A 150 -50.20 32.72 -13.92
C ASN A 150 -49.28 32.13 -15.01
N PHE A 151 -48.81 32.95 -15.95
CA PHE A 151 -47.86 32.51 -16.98
C PHE A 151 -46.53 32.05 -16.38
N ASN A 152 -45.99 32.80 -15.41
CA ASN A 152 -44.77 32.41 -14.71
C ASN A 152 -44.98 31.11 -13.93
N GLN A 153 -46.15 30.92 -13.31
CA GLN A 153 -46.49 29.69 -12.60
C GLN A 153 -46.57 28.49 -13.54
N ASP A 154 -47.16 28.65 -14.73
CA ASP A 154 -47.22 27.61 -15.76
C ASP A 154 -45.81 27.21 -16.24
N ILE A 155 -44.92 28.18 -16.47
CA ILE A 155 -43.51 27.91 -16.81
C ILE A 155 -42.81 27.13 -15.69
N GLN A 156 -43.00 27.53 -14.42
CA GLN A 156 -42.40 26.82 -13.29
C GLN A 156 -42.92 25.38 -13.16
N ASN A 157 -44.21 25.16 -13.40
CA ASN A 157 -44.81 23.83 -13.38
C ASN A 157 -44.23 22.93 -14.48
N ILE A 158 -44.09 23.45 -15.71
CA ILE A 158 -43.45 22.74 -16.83
C ILE A 158 -41.99 22.40 -16.49
N LYS A 159 -41.24 23.39 -16.00
CA LYS A 159 -39.82 23.21 -15.63
C LYS A 159 -39.65 22.13 -14.56
N ASN A 160 -40.47 22.15 -13.51
CA ASN A 160 -40.40 21.17 -12.43
C ASN A 160 -40.75 19.76 -12.93
N SER A 161 -41.78 19.62 -13.77
CA SER A 161 -42.17 18.31 -14.35
C SER A 161 -41.05 17.69 -15.20
N TYR A 162 -40.42 18.48 -16.07
CA TYR A 162 -39.34 17.97 -16.92
C TYR A 162 -38.02 17.78 -16.14
N ASN A 163 -37.71 18.60 -15.14
CA ASN A 163 -36.58 18.36 -14.24
C ASN A 163 -36.68 16.99 -13.57
N THR A 164 -37.84 16.63 -13.01
CA THR A 164 -38.04 15.30 -12.42
C THR A 164 -37.89 14.17 -13.44
N LYS A 165 -38.39 14.36 -14.68
CA LYS A 165 -38.22 13.38 -15.76
C LYS A 165 -36.75 13.20 -16.15
N PHE A 166 -35.97 14.28 -16.25
CA PHE A 166 -34.54 14.23 -16.54
C PHE A 166 -33.75 13.60 -15.40
N GLU A 167 -34.03 13.99 -14.14
CA GLU A 167 -33.38 13.41 -12.96
C GLU A 167 -33.57 11.89 -12.88
N ASN A 168 -34.79 11.40 -13.13
CA ASN A 168 -35.08 9.96 -13.17
C ASN A 168 -34.27 9.23 -14.26
N LYS A 169 -34.09 9.84 -15.44
CA LYS A 169 -33.29 9.26 -16.53
C LYS A 169 -31.80 9.23 -16.19
N ILE A 170 -31.27 10.29 -15.58
CA ILE A 170 -29.89 10.36 -15.11
C ILE A 170 -29.63 9.34 -13.99
N GLN A 171 -30.57 9.17 -13.05
CA GLN A 171 -30.44 8.17 -12.00
C GLN A 171 -30.42 6.74 -12.55
N ASN A 172 -31.29 6.41 -13.51
CA ASN A 172 -31.28 5.10 -14.17
C ASN A 172 -29.97 4.84 -14.93
N PHE A 173 -29.43 5.86 -15.61
CA PHE A 173 -28.12 5.78 -16.26
C PHE A 173 -26.99 5.52 -15.25
N ASN A 174 -27.00 6.21 -14.11
CA ASN A 174 -26.03 5.99 -13.04
C ASN A 174 -26.15 4.59 -12.41
N LEU A 175 -27.37 4.08 -12.24
CA LEU A 175 -27.61 2.72 -11.75
C LEU A 175 -27.02 1.66 -12.69
N LEU A 176 -27.25 1.83 -13.99
CA LEU A 176 -26.72 0.95 -15.03
C LEU A 176 -25.17 0.98 -15.07
N ASN A 177 -24.58 2.17 -14.99
CA ASN A 177 -23.13 2.33 -14.83
C ASN A 177 -22.60 1.58 -13.61
N CYS A 178 -23.24 1.75 -12.45
CA CYS A 178 -22.86 1.05 -11.21
C CYS A 178 -22.98 -0.48 -11.33
N GLN A 179 -23.95 -1.01 -12.07
CA GLN A 179 -24.10 -2.45 -12.31
C GLN A 179 -22.95 -3.01 -13.18
N ILE A 180 -22.54 -2.28 -14.22
CA ILE A 180 -21.44 -2.71 -15.09
C ILE A 180 -20.10 -2.57 -14.37
N PHE A 181 -19.88 -1.44 -13.68
CA PHE A 181 -18.68 -1.24 -12.88
C PHE A 181 -18.57 -2.23 -11.71
N SER A 182 -19.69 -2.64 -11.10
CA SER A 182 -19.66 -3.68 -10.07
C SER A 182 -19.37 -5.08 -10.64
N LYS A 183 -19.89 -5.44 -11.83
CA LYS A 183 -19.49 -6.67 -12.53
C LYS A 183 -18.00 -6.68 -12.88
N TYR A 184 -17.47 -5.56 -13.39
CA TYR A 184 -16.05 -5.39 -13.67
C TYR A 184 -15.21 -5.49 -12.40
N LYS A 185 -15.57 -4.76 -11.34
CA LYS A 185 -14.85 -4.73 -10.06
C LYS A 185 -14.88 -6.08 -9.32
N ASN A 186 -15.98 -6.81 -9.38
CA ASN A 186 -16.11 -8.16 -8.81
C ASN A 186 -15.26 -9.19 -9.55
N ASN A 187 -15.10 -9.04 -10.88
CA ASN A 187 -14.20 -9.90 -11.65
C ASN A 187 -12.73 -9.50 -11.47
N GLN A 188 -12.43 -8.19 -11.35
CA GLN A 188 -11.07 -7.74 -11.05
C GLN A 188 -10.59 -8.22 -9.67
N SER A 189 -11.49 -8.27 -8.68
CA SER A 189 -11.20 -8.84 -7.36
C SER A 189 -11.09 -10.37 -7.37
N ARG A 190 -11.89 -11.09 -8.19
CA ARG A 190 -11.70 -12.54 -8.42
C ARG A 190 -10.39 -12.85 -9.14
N ASN A 191 -10.05 -12.11 -10.20
CA ASN A 191 -8.79 -12.25 -10.92
C ASN A 191 -7.60 -11.85 -10.03
N GLN A 192 -7.72 -10.82 -9.18
CA GLN A 192 -6.70 -10.51 -8.18
C GLN A 192 -6.61 -11.58 -7.10
N GLU A 193 -7.70 -12.20 -6.64
CA GLU A 193 -7.62 -13.31 -5.69
C GLU A 193 -7.02 -14.57 -6.32
N GLU A 194 -7.32 -14.87 -7.58
CA GLU A 194 -6.74 -16.00 -8.31
C GLU A 194 -5.29 -15.73 -8.73
N GLU A 195 -4.96 -14.53 -9.22
CA GLU A 195 -3.59 -14.05 -9.43
C GLU A 195 -2.81 -13.98 -8.13
N ASN A 196 -3.39 -13.53 -7.01
CA ASN A 196 -2.72 -13.53 -5.71
C ASN A 196 -2.56 -14.94 -5.18
N LYS A 197 -3.48 -15.88 -5.43
CA LYS A 197 -3.30 -17.31 -5.13
C LYS A 197 -2.25 -17.96 -6.04
N LEU A 198 -2.13 -17.53 -7.29
CA LEU A 198 -1.11 -18.00 -8.25
C LEU A 198 0.24 -17.36 -8.01
N LEU A 199 0.29 -16.08 -7.61
CA LEU A 199 1.46 -15.37 -7.17
C LEU A 199 1.88 -15.91 -5.82
N GLU A 200 0.99 -16.19 -4.87
CA GLU A 200 1.31 -16.91 -3.64
C GLU A 200 1.76 -18.33 -3.96
N ASN A 201 1.14 -19.08 -4.89
CA ASN A 201 1.62 -20.42 -5.23
C ASN A 201 2.93 -20.42 -6.01
N ASN A 202 3.16 -19.44 -6.89
CA ASN A 202 4.40 -19.24 -7.63
C ASN A 202 5.47 -18.56 -6.77
N TYR A 203 5.13 -17.74 -5.78
CA TYR A 203 6.03 -17.19 -4.76
C TYR A 203 6.33 -18.23 -3.70
N VAL A 204 5.40 -19.08 -3.30
CA VAL A 204 5.65 -20.24 -2.45
C VAL A 204 6.49 -21.25 -3.21
N ARG A 205 6.29 -21.42 -4.53
CA ARG A 205 7.18 -22.26 -5.37
C ARG A 205 8.52 -21.60 -5.65
N GLN A 206 8.62 -20.31 -5.94
CA GLN A 206 9.87 -19.58 -6.17
C GLN A 206 10.64 -19.32 -4.88
N SER A 207 9.95 -19.13 -3.74
CA SER A 207 10.56 -19.13 -2.42
C SER A 207 10.99 -20.54 -2.05
N LYS A 208 10.22 -21.60 -2.32
CA LYS A 208 10.71 -22.99 -2.18
C LYS A 208 11.89 -23.29 -3.10
N ILE A 209 11.89 -22.81 -4.35
CA ILE A 209 13.00 -22.97 -5.32
C ILE A 209 14.23 -22.12 -4.92
N LYS A 210 14.05 -20.90 -4.38
CA LYS A 210 15.13 -20.08 -3.80
C LYS A 210 15.62 -20.62 -2.45
N ILE A 211 14.75 -21.22 -1.64
CA ILE A 211 15.08 -21.91 -0.38
C ILE A 211 15.84 -23.21 -0.69
N ILE A 212 15.52 -23.90 -1.78
CA ILE A 212 16.29 -25.07 -2.28
C ILE A 212 17.66 -24.65 -2.85
N ILE A 213 17.82 -23.40 -3.32
CA ILE A 213 19.10 -22.87 -3.84
C ILE A 213 19.95 -22.18 -2.73
N ASN A 214 19.39 -21.83 -1.57
CA ASN A 214 20.12 -21.16 -0.50
C ASN A 214 20.18 -22.00 0.78
N ASN A 215 21.11 -22.95 0.84
CA ASN A 215 21.51 -23.56 2.12
C ASN A 215 23.02 -23.44 2.30
N GLY A 216 23.43 -22.45 3.12
CA GLY A 216 24.79 -22.32 3.60
C GLY A 216 25.11 -20.93 4.13
N LYS A 217 24.76 -20.67 5.41
CA LYS A 217 24.79 -19.38 6.14
C LYS A 217 23.68 -18.43 5.69
N GLU A 218 22.89 -17.96 6.65
CA GLU A 218 21.96 -16.88 6.38
C GLU A 218 22.76 -15.67 5.89
N LYS A 219 22.30 -15.19 4.76
CA LYS A 219 22.95 -14.27 3.85
C LYS A 219 23.06 -12.90 4.52
N ALA A 220 24.28 -12.47 4.83
CA ALA A 220 24.51 -11.18 5.44
C ALA A 220 24.00 -10.08 4.49
N ILE A 221 23.17 -9.16 4.99
CA ILE A 221 22.76 -8.01 4.22
C ILE A 221 23.93 -7.03 4.17
N LYS A 222 24.33 -6.68 2.96
CA LYS A 222 25.33 -5.65 2.72
C LYS A 222 24.69 -4.46 2.03
N LEU A 223 24.94 -3.27 2.55
CA LEU A 223 24.62 -2.03 1.87
C LEU A 223 25.78 -1.61 0.98
N ASN A 224 25.51 -1.47 -0.32
CA ASN A 224 26.46 -0.91 -1.27
C ASN A 224 26.07 0.53 -1.58
N TYR A 225 26.95 1.47 -1.24
CA TYR A 225 26.75 2.87 -1.57
C TYR A 225 26.59 3.06 -3.08
N ILE A 226 25.59 3.86 -3.48
CA ILE A 226 25.34 4.21 -4.88
C ILE A 226 25.61 5.68 -5.12
N SER A 227 24.90 6.54 -4.39
CA SER A 227 24.92 7.98 -4.61
C SER A 227 24.56 8.75 -3.34
N GLU A 228 24.78 10.06 -3.38
CA GLU A 228 24.36 10.99 -2.35
C GLU A 228 23.83 12.29 -2.97
N ILE A 229 22.98 12.99 -2.23
CA ILE A 229 22.53 14.32 -2.60
C ILE A 229 22.53 15.24 -1.39
N GLN A 230 22.86 16.51 -1.61
CA GLN A 230 22.77 17.52 -0.57
C GLN A 230 21.30 17.80 -0.23
N CYS A 231 20.99 17.71 1.06
CA CYS A 231 19.66 17.97 1.61
C CYS A 231 19.85 18.59 2.99
N LEU A 232 19.59 19.90 3.10
CA LEU A 232 19.88 20.68 4.31
C LEU A 232 19.16 20.14 5.55
N GLU A 233 17.90 19.77 5.38
CA GLU A 233 17.04 19.26 6.45
C GLU A 233 16.11 18.23 5.85
N CYS A 234 15.98 17.08 6.50
CA CYS A 234 14.97 16.09 6.16
C CYS A 234 14.32 15.58 7.42
N SER A 235 13.00 15.74 7.48
CA SER A 235 12.19 15.19 8.54
C SER A 235 11.65 13.81 8.15
N ALA A 236 11.28 13.59 6.90
CA ALA A 236 10.71 12.31 6.49
C ALA A 236 11.08 11.94 5.05
N LEU A 237 11.24 10.63 4.81
CA LEU A 237 11.59 10.05 3.51
C LEU A 237 10.60 8.95 3.13
N ALA A 238 10.23 8.89 1.86
CA ALA A 238 9.49 7.76 1.30
C ALA A 238 9.90 7.52 -0.16
N PHE A 239 10.00 6.26 -0.57
CA PHE A 239 10.03 5.92 -1.99
C PHE A 239 8.62 5.97 -2.58
N ASP A 240 8.51 6.18 -3.89
CA ASP A 240 7.26 5.92 -4.59
C ASP A 240 7.01 4.41 -4.77
N ASN A 241 5.82 4.08 -5.24
CA ASN A 241 5.38 2.71 -5.53
C ASN A 241 6.31 1.95 -6.50
N GLU A 242 6.86 2.64 -7.50
CA GLU A 242 7.72 2.05 -8.52
C GLU A 242 9.22 2.09 -8.16
N THR A 243 9.58 2.65 -7.00
CA THR A 243 10.98 2.86 -6.61
C THR A 243 11.75 3.75 -7.62
N SER A 244 11.02 4.54 -8.39
CA SER A 244 11.53 5.47 -9.40
C SER A 244 11.69 6.89 -8.87
N LYS A 245 11.12 7.20 -7.71
CA LYS A 245 11.18 8.52 -7.08
C LYS A 245 11.45 8.39 -5.59
N LEU A 246 12.14 9.39 -5.06
CA LEU A 246 12.32 9.61 -3.64
C LEU A 246 11.59 10.89 -3.24
N VAL A 247 10.66 10.75 -2.30
CA VAL A 247 9.97 11.86 -1.65
C VAL A 247 10.78 12.28 -0.43
N VAL A 248 11.13 13.55 -0.41
CA VAL A 248 11.93 14.18 0.65
C VAL A 248 11.13 15.30 1.27
N CYS A 249 10.79 15.16 2.55
CA CYS A 249 10.15 16.20 3.34
C CYS A 249 11.20 16.87 4.23
N GLY A 250 11.31 18.21 4.21
CA GLY A 250 12.34 18.96 4.93
C GLY A 250 11.88 20.33 5.43
N GLY A 251 12.56 20.86 6.47
CA GLY A 251 12.13 22.02 7.28
C GLY A 251 12.06 23.39 6.58
N GLN A 252 12.29 23.44 5.27
CA GLN A 252 11.90 24.57 4.42
C GLN A 252 10.41 24.55 4.02
N LYS A 253 9.58 23.78 4.73
CA LYS A 253 8.13 23.66 4.47
C LYS A 253 7.83 23.21 3.04
N GLN A 254 8.67 22.32 2.49
CA GLN A 254 8.53 21.82 1.13
C GLN A 254 8.66 20.31 1.10
N ILE A 255 7.96 19.71 0.15
CA ILE A 255 8.12 18.31 -0.24
C ILE A 255 8.84 18.33 -1.59
N GLN A 256 10.00 17.71 -1.66
CA GLN A 256 10.75 17.55 -2.90
C GLN A 256 10.52 16.14 -3.44
N ILE A 257 10.23 16.05 -4.74
CA ILE A 257 10.14 14.77 -5.45
C ILE A 257 11.37 14.67 -6.34
N LEU A 258 12.23 13.70 -6.03
CA LEU A 258 13.49 13.46 -6.71
C LEU A 258 13.33 12.23 -7.60
N LYS A 259 13.62 12.38 -8.89
CA LYS A 259 13.61 11.24 -9.82
C LYS A 259 14.89 10.44 -9.66
N MET A 260 14.72 9.14 -9.55
CA MET A 260 15.79 8.17 -9.38
C MET A 260 15.78 7.20 -10.56
N GLN A 261 16.97 6.79 -10.98
CA GLN A 261 17.15 5.71 -11.94
C GLN A 261 18.36 4.88 -11.48
N ASP A 262 18.15 3.59 -11.28
CA ASP A 262 19.17 2.64 -10.80
C ASP A 262 19.87 3.09 -9.50
N GLY A 263 19.09 3.64 -8.56
CA GLY A 263 19.62 4.16 -7.29
C GLY A 263 20.35 5.50 -7.37
N ILE A 264 20.43 6.10 -8.56
CA ILE A 264 21.06 7.41 -8.78
C ILE A 264 19.98 8.47 -8.92
N ILE A 265 20.05 9.50 -8.08
CA ILE A 265 19.18 10.68 -8.22
C ILE A 265 19.63 11.46 -9.46
N LYS A 266 18.71 11.64 -10.41
CA LYS A 266 19.00 12.35 -11.66
C LYS A 266 18.70 13.82 -11.55
N GLU A 267 17.50 14.13 -11.06
CA GLU A 267 17.00 15.50 -11.01
C GLU A 267 15.86 15.62 -10.00
N LYS A 268 15.59 16.87 -9.60
CA LYS A 268 14.40 17.24 -8.85
C LYS A 268 13.28 17.54 -9.83
N ILE A 269 12.22 16.73 -9.83
CA ILE A 269 11.11 16.83 -10.80
C ILE A 269 9.91 17.62 -10.27
N SER A 270 9.75 17.76 -8.95
CA SER A 270 8.66 18.54 -8.38
C SER A 270 9.02 19.13 -7.02
N THR A 271 8.37 20.26 -6.69
CA THR A 271 8.35 20.84 -5.34
C THR A 271 6.90 21.08 -4.95
N LEU A 272 6.43 20.40 -3.91
CA LEU A 272 5.09 20.64 -3.38
C LEU A 272 5.22 21.62 -2.23
N GLN A 273 4.54 22.75 -2.37
CA GLN A 273 4.55 23.79 -1.33
C GLN A 273 3.69 23.38 -0.14
N HIS A 274 4.24 23.61 1.04
CA HIS A 274 3.59 23.42 2.33
C HIS A 274 3.90 24.63 3.21
N ASN A 275 3.10 24.92 4.23
CA ASN A 275 3.32 26.12 5.07
C ASN A 275 3.77 25.76 6.50
N GLU A 276 3.73 24.47 6.83
CA GLU A 276 3.97 23.91 8.15
C GLU A 276 5.12 22.89 8.10
N SER A 277 5.73 22.63 9.26
CA SER A 277 6.80 21.63 9.35
C SER A 277 6.21 20.23 9.24
N ILE A 278 6.78 19.42 8.36
CA ILE A 278 6.31 18.05 8.14
C ILE A 278 7.04 17.13 9.11
N PHE A 279 6.33 16.24 9.80
CA PHE A 279 6.93 15.23 10.68
C PHE A 279 6.73 13.80 10.17
N SER A 280 5.73 13.56 9.34
CA SER A 280 5.48 12.23 8.79
C SER A 280 5.05 12.33 7.33
N VAL A 281 5.46 11.34 6.54
CA VAL A 281 5.03 11.17 5.16
C VAL A 281 4.72 9.70 4.94
N VAL A 282 3.68 9.43 4.16
CA VAL A 282 3.41 8.10 3.61
C VAL A 282 3.07 8.26 2.14
N TYR A 283 3.70 7.43 1.32
CA TYR A 283 3.41 7.35 -0.12
C TYR A 283 2.57 6.10 -0.37
N SER A 284 1.62 6.20 -1.30
CA SER A 284 0.77 5.09 -1.73
C SER A 284 1.61 4.04 -2.47
N LYS A 285 1.45 2.79 -2.07
CA LYS A 285 2.09 1.60 -2.65
C LYS A 285 1.52 1.23 -4.03
N ASN A 286 0.34 1.75 -4.37
CA ASN A 286 -0.38 1.35 -5.58
C ASN A 286 -0.66 2.52 -6.54
N GLN A 287 -0.62 3.75 -6.05
CA GLN A 287 -1.06 4.95 -6.78
C GLN A 287 -0.05 6.08 -6.57
N ASN A 288 -0.02 7.05 -7.49
CA ASN A 288 0.79 8.25 -7.29
C ASN A 288 0.08 9.23 -6.35
N TRP A 289 0.01 8.87 -5.08
CA TRP A 289 -0.65 9.63 -4.03
C TRP A 289 0.22 9.62 -2.77
N LEU A 290 0.21 10.71 -2.00
CA LEU A 290 0.93 10.79 -0.74
C LEU A 290 0.16 11.61 0.29
N ALA A 291 0.39 11.32 1.57
CA ALA A 291 -0.10 12.10 2.70
C ALA A 291 1.07 12.57 3.57
N VAL A 292 0.91 13.74 4.17
CA VAL A 292 1.84 14.28 5.17
C VAL A 292 1.12 14.70 6.44
N GLY A 293 1.81 14.54 7.56
CA GLY A 293 1.39 14.98 8.88
C GLY A 293 2.34 16.06 9.41
N THR A 294 1.78 17.10 10.04
CA THR A 294 2.53 18.32 10.38
C THR A 294 2.65 18.56 11.88
N ASP A 295 3.55 19.47 12.26
CA ASP A 295 3.68 20.02 13.62
C ASP A 295 2.41 20.74 14.13
N LEU A 296 1.57 21.26 13.23
CA LEU A 296 0.30 21.91 13.57
C LEU A 296 -0.91 20.97 13.62
N GLY A 297 -0.71 19.65 13.53
CA GLY A 297 -1.83 18.70 13.58
C GLY A 297 -2.62 18.59 12.27
N ILE A 298 -2.07 19.10 11.18
CA ILE A 298 -2.69 19.05 9.86
C ILE A 298 -2.31 17.74 9.18
N VAL A 299 -3.29 17.09 8.56
CA VAL A 299 -3.05 16.05 7.55
C VAL A 299 -3.42 16.63 6.19
N LYS A 300 -2.48 16.59 5.25
CA LYS A 300 -2.66 17.07 3.88
C LYS A 300 -2.20 16.02 2.88
N THR A 301 -2.85 15.98 1.73
CA THR A 301 -2.65 14.91 0.75
C THR A 301 -2.42 15.48 -0.65
N TRP A 302 -1.66 14.78 -1.46
CA TRP A 302 -1.40 15.13 -2.84
C TRP A 302 -1.61 13.93 -3.74
N LYS A 303 -2.10 14.19 -4.94
CA LYS A 303 -2.28 13.20 -5.99
C LYS A 303 -1.62 13.70 -7.26
N LEU A 304 -0.85 12.85 -7.93
CA LEU A 304 -0.33 13.13 -9.24
C LEU A 304 -1.41 12.79 -10.28
N GLN A 305 -1.90 13.79 -10.99
CA GLN A 305 -2.82 13.63 -12.12
C GLN A 305 -2.25 14.38 -13.33
N ASN A 306 -2.23 13.74 -14.50
CA ASN A 306 -1.73 14.36 -15.75
C ASN A 306 -0.33 15.00 -15.62
N SER A 307 0.57 14.36 -14.86
CA SER A 307 1.93 14.86 -14.55
C SER A 307 2.00 16.07 -13.61
N GLU A 308 0.88 16.51 -13.04
CA GLU A 308 0.82 17.59 -12.06
C GLU A 308 0.34 17.11 -10.69
N TRP A 309 0.95 17.64 -9.63
CA TRP A 309 0.57 17.30 -8.26
C TRP A 309 -0.54 18.23 -7.77
N GLU A 310 -1.71 17.66 -7.57
CA GLU A 310 -2.87 18.35 -6.99
C GLU A 310 -2.89 18.17 -5.48
N SER A 311 -3.05 19.24 -4.72
CA SER A 311 -3.13 19.17 -3.25
C SER A 311 -4.57 19.19 -2.75
N SER A 312 -4.88 18.42 -1.71
CA SER A 312 -6.17 18.48 -1.03
C SER A 312 -6.25 19.72 -0.12
N PRO A 313 -7.47 20.16 0.27
CA PRO A 313 -7.62 21.08 1.39
C PRO A 313 -6.99 20.52 2.67
N PRO A 314 -6.35 21.36 3.51
CA PRO A 314 -5.76 20.93 4.78
C PRO A 314 -6.84 20.39 5.72
N GLN A 315 -6.57 19.26 6.36
CA GLN A 315 -7.46 18.67 7.36
C GLN A 315 -6.94 18.95 8.78
N TYR A 316 -7.60 19.88 9.49
CA TYR A 316 -7.28 20.28 10.86
C TYR A 316 -7.95 19.33 11.88
N SER A 317 -7.50 18.08 11.92
CA SER A 317 -8.16 17.05 12.74
C SER A 317 -7.48 16.79 14.09
N HIS A 318 -6.15 16.90 14.12
CA HIS A 318 -5.36 16.76 15.33
C HIS A 318 -5.15 18.13 15.95
N LYS A 319 -5.05 18.17 17.28
CA LYS A 319 -4.83 19.42 18.03
C LYS A 319 -3.35 19.78 18.17
N LYS A 320 -2.45 18.86 17.79
CA LYS A 320 -1.00 18.96 17.91
C LYS A 320 -0.30 18.10 16.85
N SER A 321 1.03 18.19 16.80
CA SER A 321 1.96 17.43 15.95
C SER A 321 1.50 16.02 15.58
N VAL A 322 1.45 15.71 14.28
CA VAL A 322 1.18 14.36 13.75
C VAL A 322 2.51 13.65 13.52
N PHE A 323 2.84 12.71 14.40
CA PHE A 323 4.16 12.06 14.40
C PHE A 323 4.27 10.86 13.46
N CYS A 324 3.16 10.18 13.16
CA CYS A 324 3.18 8.99 12.30
C CYS A 324 1.93 8.91 11.44
N LEU A 325 2.11 8.44 10.21
CA LEU A 325 1.08 8.11 9.23
C LEU A 325 1.37 6.71 8.67
N ILE A 326 0.35 5.86 8.62
CA ILE A 326 0.43 4.55 7.95
C ILE A 326 -0.83 4.28 7.10
N LEU A 327 -0.65 3.61 5.97
CA LEU A 327 -1.73 3.18 5.09
C LEU A 327 -2.09 1.73 5.34
N SER A 328 -3.37 1.39 5.16
CA SER A 328 -3.78 -0.01 5.01
C SER A 328 -3.27 -0.61 3.69
N LYS A 329 -3.14 -1.93 3.60
CA LYS A 329 -2.68 -2.69 2.43
C LYS A 329 -3.49 -2.35 1.17
N ASN A 330 -4.80 -2.28 1.29
CA ASN A 330 -5.71 -1.91 0.20
C ASN A 330 -5.85 -0.39 0.00
N GLU A 331 -5.21 0.41 0.85
CA GLU A 331 -5.28 1.88 0.82
C GLU A 331 -6.69 2.48 0.92
N ASP A 332 -7.60 1.74 1.57
CA ASP A 332 -8.93 2.24 1.92
C ASP A 332 -8.89 3.11 3.19
N PHE A 333 -7.87 2.92 4.03
CA PHE A 333 -7.68 3.64 5.27
C PHE A 333 -6.28 4.24 5.42
N LEU A 334 -6.25 5.43 6.02
CA LEU A 334 -5.05 6.05 6.59
C LEU A 334 -5.22 6.09 8.11
N PHE A 335 -4.13 5.89 8.84
CA PHE A 335 -4.09 6.01 10.28
C PHE A 335 -3.06 7.07 10.65
N SER A 336 -3.41 7.94 11.59
CA SER A 336 -2.52 8.97 12.10
C SER A 336 -2.47 8.95 13.62
N CYS A 337 -1.28 9.18 14.20
CA CYS A 337 -1.13 9.40 15.65
C CYS A 337 -0.44 10.72 15.94
N SER A 338 -0.78 11.29 17.10
CA SER A 338 -0.38 12.65 17.43
C SER A 338 0.10 12.82 18.87
N GLU A 339 0.82 13.92 19.08
CA GLU A 339 1.12 14.48 20.40
C GLU A 339 -0.15 14.78 21.23
N ASP A 340 -1.29 14.94 20.58
CA ASP A 340 -2.60 15.16 21.22
C ASP A 340 -3.21 13.90 21.87
N GLN A 341 -2.45 12.80 21.91
CA GLN A 341 -2.79 11.52 22.56
C GLN A 341 -3.86 10.71 21.81
N SER A 342 -4.22 11.13 20.60
CA SER A 342 -5.22 10.46 19.78
C SER A 342 -4.64 9.73 18.57
N ILE A 343 -5.35 8.67 18.19
CA ILE A 343 -5.23 8.01 16.91
C ILE A 343 -6.47 8.40 16.09
N ILE A 344 -6.28 8.83 14.85
CA ILE A 344 -7.39 9.09 13.92
C ILE A 344 -7.33 8.09 12.78
N ILE A 345 -8.49 7.51 12.48
CA ILE A 345 -8.70 6.61 11.35
C ILE A 345 -9.46 7.39 10.27
N TRP A 346 -8.91 7.38 9.07
CA TRP A 346 -9.42 8.09 7.91
C TRP A 346 -9.85 7.10 6.85
N SER A 347 -11.02 7.30 6.27
CA SER A 347 -11.38 6.66 5.01
C SER A 347 -10.79 7.45 3.85
N LEU A 348 -10.21 6.74 2.89
CA LEU A 348 -9.54 7.31 1.73
C LEU A 348 -10.41 7.17 0.49
N ILE A 349 -10.44 8.23 -0.31
CA ILE A 349 -10.95 8.22 -1.69
C ILE A 349 -9.83 8.80 -2.54
N ILE A 350 -8.79 7.98 -2.78
CA ILE A 350 -7.57 8.42 -3.48
C ILE A 350 -7.89 9.00 -4.85
N ALA A 351 -8.85 8.42 -5.59
CA ALA A 351 -9.29 8.92 -6.88
C ALA A 351 -9.72 10.40 -6.85
N GLN A 352 -10.26 10.89 -5.73
CA GLN A 352 -10.71 12.28 -5.54
C GLN A 352 -9.73 13.10 -4.69
N ASN A 353 -8.55 12.56 -4.37
CA ASN A 353 -7.58 13.15 -3.44
C ASN A 353 -8.22 13.62 -2.13
N LYS A 354 -9.09 12.77 -1.56
CA LYS A 354 -9.91 13.11 -0.41
C LYS A 354 -9.73 12.11 0.72
N ILE A 355 -9.65 12.63 1.94
CA ILE A 355 -9.67 11.85 3.17
C ILE A 355 -10.85 12.29 4.04
N GLN A 356 -11.47 11.35 4.74
CA GLN A 356 -12.57 11.63 5.65
C GLN A 356 -12.30 10.95 6.99
N LYS A 357 -12.29 11.74 8.07
CA LYS A 357 -12.20 11.22 9.43
C LYS A 357 -13.39 10.29 9.71
N LYS A 358 -13.11 9.01 9.96
CA LYS A 358 -14.10 8.00 10.33
C LYS A 358 -14.22 7.85 11.83
N GLN A 359 -13.08 7.83 12.51
CA GLN A 359 -13.03 7.57 13.93
C GLN A 359 -11.85 8.29 14.58
N GLN A 360 -12.00 8.62 15.86
CA GLN A 360 -10.90 9.06 16.72
C GLN A 360 -10.89 8.21 17.99
N ILE A 361 -9.71 7.72 18.36
CA ILE A 361 -9.46 6.99 19.60
C ILE A 361 -8.55 7.86 20.46
N THR A 362 -9.05 8.32 21.60
CA THR A 362 -8.23 9.02 22.60
C THR A 362 -7.72 7.99 23.62
N THR A 363 -6.42 8.02 23.89
CA THR A 363 -5.78 6.99 24.72
C THR A 363 -5.51 7.43 26.15
N ASP A 364 -5.47 8.74 26.41
CA ASP A 364 -5.09 9.39 27.68
C ASP A 364 -3.70 8.97 28.22
N LYS A 365 -2.89 8.32 27.37
CA LYS A 365 -1.55 7.83 27.69
C LYS A 365 -0.44 8.78 27.29
N GLY A 366 -0.72 10.04 26.97
CA GLY A 366 0.29 10.99 26.51
C GLY A 366 0.58 10.88 25.02
N SER A 367 1.61 11.60 24.56
CA SER A 367 1.95 11.75 23.14
C SER A 367 2.26 10.39 22.47
N LEU A 368 1.69 10.15 21.30
CA LEU A 368 1.88 8.91 20.53
C LEU A 368 2.90 9.12 19.41
N PHE A 369 3.89 8.22 19.28
CA PHE A 369 5.03 8.45 18.39
C PHE A 369 5.03 7.61 17.10
N SER A 370 4.52 6.38 17.15
CA SER A 370 4.57 5.44 16.03
C SER A 370 3.30 4.60 15.99
N LEU A 371 2.92 4.18 14.80
CA LEU A 371 1.83 3.24 14.54
C LEU A 371 2.34 2.03 13.77
N SER A 372 1.70 0.87 13.95
CA SER A 372 1.86 -0.29 13.07
C SER A 372 0.60 -1.13 13.04
N LEU A 373 0.24 -1.61 11.84
CA LEU A 373 -0.77 -2.66 11.65
C LEU A 373 -0.08 -4.02 11.59
N ASN A 374 -0.78 -5.07 12.03
CA ASN A 374 -0.37 -6.45 11.78
C ASN A 374 -0.73 -6.89 10.36
N ASP A 375 -0.30 -8.08 9.96
CA ASP A 375 -0.49 -8.57 8.59
C ASP A 375 -1.97 -8.68 8.18
N SER A 376 -2.86 -9.11 9.07
CA SER A 376 -4.30 -9.20 8.77
C SER A 376 -5.05 -7.86 8.91
N GLU A 377 -4.35 -6.79 9.31
CA GLU A 377 -4.91 -5.45 9.55
C GLU A 377 -6.11 -5.43 10.50
N ASN A 378 -6.13 -6.38 11.44
CA ASN A 378 -7.14 -6.45 12.50
C ASN A 378 -6.64 -5.91 13.83
N LYS A 379 -5.34 -5.62 13.96
CA LYS A 379 -4.70 -5.06 15.15
C LYS A 379 -3.83 -3.88 14.77
N LEU A 380 -3.87 -2.85 15.62
CA LEU A 380 -3.10 -1.61 15.48
C LEU A 380 -2.36 -1.37 16.79
N ALA A 381 -1.06 -1.12 16.72
CA ALA A 381 -0.23 -0.80 17.88
C ALA A 381 0.22 0.66 17.83
N ALA A 382 0.31 1.31 18.98
CA ALA A 382 0.88 2.65 19.15
C ALA A 382 1.79 2.73 20.38
N CYS A 383 2.95 3.40 20.30
CA CYS A 383 3.81 3.66 21.46
C CYS A 383 3.64 5.08 22.00
N SER A 384 3.70 5.21 23.33
CA SER A 384 3.34 6.44 24.02
C SER A 384 4.40 6.96 24.99
N ARG A 385 4.42 8.29 25.18
CA ARG A 385 5.32 9.01 26.11
C ARG A 385 5.13 8.65 27.58
N LYS A 386 3.95 8.20 28.02
CA LYS A 386 3.72 7.71 29.40
C LYS A 386 3.96 6.20 29.52
N ASP A 387 5.12 5.75 29.03
CA ASP A 387 5.60 4.38 29.23
C ASP A 387 4.54 3.32 28.89
N ALA A 388 3.88 3.44 27.73
CA ALA A 388 2.79 2.54 27.37
C ALA A 388 2.81 2.17 25.88
N ILE A 389 2.41 0.93 25.60
CA ILE A 389 2.04 0.48 24.25
C ILE A 389 0.53 0.24 24.23
N ILE A 390 -0.16 0.88 23.30
CA ILE A 390 -1.60 0.75 23.10
C ILE A 390 -1.82 -0.25 21.97
N ILE A 391 -2.70 -1.22 22.20
CA ILE A 391 -3.16 -2.17 21.19
C ILE A 391 -4.65 -1.92 20.97
N CYS A 392 -5.01 -1.62 19.73
CA CYS A 392 -6.37 -1.51 19.25
C CYS A 392 -6.72 -2.72 18.38
N GLU A 393 -7.98 -3.12 18.40
CA GLU A 393 -8.52 -4.25 17.63
C GLU A 393 -9.70 -3.78 16.77
N LYS A 394 -9.69 -4.20 15.51
CA LYS A 394 -10.76 -3.94 14.54
C LYS A 394 -11.92 -4.90 14.78
N GLN A 395 -13.10 -4.35 15.02
CA GLN A 395 -14.34 -5.09 15.21
C GLN A 395 -14.99 -5.45 13.86
N SER A 396 -15.97 -6.35 13.90
CA SER A 396 -16.71 -6.81 12.70
C SER A 396 -17.45 -5.68 11.97
N ASN A 397 -17.80 -4.61 12.66
CA ASN A 397 -18.41 -3.39 12.09
C ASN A 397 -17.38 -2.40 11.52
N ASN A 398 -16.09 -2.79 11.41
CA ASN A 398 -14.95 -1.95 11.03
C ASN A 398 -14.58 -0.83 12.01
N GLU A 399 -15.15 -0.79 13.22
CA GLU A 399 -14.72 0.14 14.26
C GLU A 399 -13.47 -0.39 14.98
N TRP A 400 -12.58 0.52 15.35
CA TRP A 400 -11.36 0.20 16.09
C TRP A 400 -11.54 0.49 17.57
N ILE A 401 -11.35 -0.49 18.43
CA ILE A 401 -11.48 -0.29 19.88
C ILE A 401 -10.14 -0.50 20.57
N LEU A 402 -9.90 0.22 21.67
CA LEU A 402 -8.75 -0.05 22.54
C LEU A 402 -8.96 -1.39 23.24
N LYS A 403 -8.04 -2.33 22.99
CA LYS A 403 -8.13 -3.72 23.46
C LYS A 403 -7.20 -3.98 24.64
N GLN A 404 -5.98 -3.48 24.57
CA GLN A 404 -4.96 -3.70 25.59
C GLN A 404 -4.08 -2.46 25.74
N ILE A 405 -3.64 -2.20 26.96
CA ILE A 405 -2.55 -1.28 27.26
C ILE A 405 -1.46 -2.09 27.95
N ILE A 406 -0.29 -2.16 27.33
CA ILE A 406 0.91 -2.74 27.92
C ILE A 406 1.63 -1.61 28.66
N GLN A 407 1.64 -1.67 29.98
CA GLN A 407 2.39 -0.72 30.81
C GLN A 407 3.87 -1.12 30.83
N LEU A 408 4.73 -0.19 30.43
CA LEU A 408 6.18 -0.34 30.47
C LEU A 408 6.71 0.13 31.84
N PRO A 409 7.91 -0.31 32.24
CA PRO A 409 8.61 0.24 33.39
C PRO A 409 8.81 1.75 33.30
N GLU A 410 9.01 2.41 34.45
CA GLU A 410 9.20 3.86 34.51
C GLU A 410 10.35 4.32 33.60
N LYS A 411 10.11 5.34 32.77
CA LYS A 411 11.04 5.85 31.74
C LYS A 411 11.38 4.83 30.64
N GLY A 412 10.55 3.80 30.49
CA GLY A 412 10.65 2.75 29.46
C GLY A 412 10.02 3.10 28.11
N PHE A 413 9.46 4.30 27.93
CA PHE A 413 8.90 4.72 26.65
C PHE A 413 9.93 4.71 25.52
N GLY A 414 9.43 4.71 24.29
CA GLY A 414 10.22 4.62 23.07
C GLY A 414 9.47 5.26 21.91
N PHE A 415 10.16 5.39 20.79
CA PHE A 415 9.66 6.17 19.65
C PHE A 415 9.19 5.32 18.48
N ARG A 416 9.45 4.01 18.51
CA ARG A 416 9.24 3.13 17.35
C ARG A 416 8.72 1.77 17.78
N LEU A 417 7.76 1.28 17.03
CA LEU A 417 7.29 -0.10 17.10
C LEU A 417 6.93 -0.59 15.70
N CYS A 418 6.86 -1.91 15.53
CA CYS A 418 6.32 -2.54 14.33
C CYS A 418 5.82 -3.95 14.63
N PHE A 419 4.73 -4.34 14.00
CA PHE A 419 4.33 -5.74 13.94
C PHE A 419 5.24 -6.51 13.00
N TYR A 420 5.55 -7.73 13.37
CA TYR A 420 6.23 -8.72 12.55
C TYR A 420 5.28 -9.90 12.37
N GLY A 421 4.67 -9.96 11.19
CA GLY A 421 3.59 -10.91 10.92
C GLY A 421 2.31 -10.60 11.71
N GLU A 422 1.63 -11.65 12.13
CA GLU A 422 0.38 -11.55 12.90
C GLU A 422 0.61 -11.40 14.41
N ASP A 423 1.61 -12.12 14.92
CA ASP A 423 1.66 -12.45 16.35
C ASP A 423 2.77 -11.72 17.09
N TYR A 424 3.72 -11.09 16.42
CA TYR A 424 4.86 -10.45 17.08
C TYR A 424 4.78 -8.95 16.96
N LEU A 425 5.02 -8.26 18.07
CA LEU A 425 5.17 -6.82 18.12
C LEU A 425 6.55 -6.49 18.67
N ILE A 426 7.34 -5.78 17.86
CA ILE A 426 8.68 -5.32 18.23
C ILE A 426 8.56 -3.86 18.65
N PHE A 427 9.15 -3.53 19.78
CA PHE A 427 9.20 -2.19 20.34
C PHE A 427 10.64 -1.83 20.69
N GLN A 428 11.07 -0.63 20.31
CA GLN A 428 12.40 -0.13 20.64
C GLN A 428 12.28 0.95 21.74
N PRO A 429 12.68 0.65 22.99
CA PRO A 429 12.76 1.63 24.05
C PRO A 429 13.76 2.74 23.73
N GLN A 430 13.58 3.92 24.33
CA GLN A 430 14.50 5.04 24.12
C GLN A 430 15.89 4.76 24.70
N ASN A 431 15.93 4.23 25.93
CA ASN A 431 17.12 4.24 26.77
C ASN A 431 17.77 2.86 26.90
N GLU A 432 17.42 1.91 26.04
CA GLU A 432 17.93 0.54 26.07
C GLU A 432 18.35 0.12 24.66
N GLY A 433 19.57 -0.39 24.49
CA GLY A 433 19.95 -1.10 23.26
C GLY A 433 19.43 -2.53 23.19
N ILE A 434 18.22 -2.77 23.69
CA ILE A 434 17.54 -4.05 23.60
C ILE A 434 16.12 -3.80 23.11
N SER A 435 15.79 -4.30 21.91
CA SER A 435 14.43 -4.24 21.41
C SER A 435 13.57 -5.28 22.12
N LYS A 436 12.44 -4.84 22.64
CA LYS A 436 11.47 -5.69 23.33
C LYS A 436 10.59 -6.38 22.30
N VAL A 437 10.36 -7.67 22.51
CA VAL A 437 9.48 -8.49 21.68
C VAL A 437 8.28 -8.90 22.51
N TYR A 438 7.10 -8.61 21.99
CA TYR A 438 5.82 -9.07 22.55
C TYR A 438 5.23 -10.09 21.59
N GLN A 439 4.67 -11.17 22.12
CA GLN A 439 3.98 -12.18 21.34
C GLN A 439 2.50 -12.23 21.75
N LEU A 440 1.62 -12.30 20.75
CA LEU A 440 0.20 -12.55 20.94
C LEU A 440 0.00 -13.97 21.45
N LYS A 441 -0.61 -14.10 22.61
CA LYS A 441 -1.03 -15.36 23.20
C LYS A 441 -2.39 -15.14 23.86
N ASP A 442 -3.35 -16.02 23.57
CA ASP A 442 -4.69 -15.94 24.15
C ASP A 442 -5.34 -14.53 23.98
N ASN A 443 -5.15 -13.92 22.80
CA ASN A 443 -5.61 -12.58 22.42
C ASN A 443 -5.00 -11.40 23.21
N ILE A 444 -3.91 -11.62 23.94
CA ILE A 444 -3.17 -10.59 24.69
C ILE A 444 -1.70 -10.64 24.26
N PHE A 445 -1.08 -9.47 24.10
CA PHE A 445 0.36 -9.39 23.85
C PHE A 445 1.13 -9.45 25.16
N GLU A 446 2.02 -10.42 25.28
CA GLU A 446 2.88 -10.64 26.44
C GLU A 446 4.36 -10.53 26.03
N GLN A 447 5.20 -9.97 26.91
CA GLN A 447 6.63 -9.81 26.64
C GLN A 447 7.35 -11.16 26.63
N ARG A 448 8.19 -11.40 25.63
CA ARG A 448 9.02 -12.59 25.45
C ARG A 448 10.49 -12.24 25.57
N LYS A 449 11.01 -12.28 26.80
CA LYS A 449 12.39 -11.88 27.12
C LYS A 449 13.44 -12.69 26.36
N GLU A 450 13.17 -13.96 26.11
CA GLU A 450 14.04 -14.88 25.39
C GLU A 450 14.14 -14.62 23.87
N LEU A 451 13.23 -13.79 23.34
CA LEU A 451 13.21 -13.35 21.94
C LEU A 451 13.69 -11.90 21.77
N GLU A 452 14.08 -11.22 22.85
CA GLU A 452 14.59 -9.85 22.80
C GLU A 452 15.82 -9.75 21.89
N ILE A 453 15.93 -8.61 21.21
CA ILE A 453 16.97 -8.38 20.22
C ILE A 453 18.02 -7.47 20.85
N GLU A 454 19.20 -8.03 21.13
CA GLU A 454 20.32 -7.23 21.60
C GLU A 454 20.94 -6.43 20.46
N LEU A 455 20.93 -5.11 20.59
CA LEU A 455 21.55 -4.18 19.66
C LEU A 455 22.96 -3.84 20.15
N GLN A 456 23.85 -3.51 19.23
CA GLN A 456 25.28 -3.31 19.54
C GLN A 456 25.54 -2.04 20.38
N GLU A 457 24.73 -1.00 20.24
CA GLU A 457 24.91 0.32 20.87
C GLU A 457 24.18 0.45 22.23
N LYS A 458 24.47 -0.44 23.18
CA LYS A 458 23.69 -0.62 24.43
C LYS A 458 23.49 0.62 25.30
N GLU A 459 24.45 1.55 25.30
CA GLU A 459 24.46 2.71 26.21
C GLU A 459 23.91 3.99 25.57
N GLN A 460 23.63 3.98 24.27
CA GLN A 460 23.17 5.17 23.56
C GLN A 460 21.64 5.29 23.59
N LYS A 461 21.17 6.53 23.80
CA LYS A 461 19.75 6.84 23.80
C LYS A 461 19.28 7.15 22.40
N ASP A 462 18.12 6.62 22.05
CA ASP A 462 17.41 7.12 20.89
C ASP A 462 16.84 8.51 21.16
N MET A 463 16.77 9.32 20.11
CA MET A 463 16.01 10.55 20.12
C MET A 463 14.69 10.35 19.39
N ILE A 464 13.74 11.26 19.64
CA ILE A 464 12.59 11.43 18.75
C ILE A 464 13.17 11.53 17.34
N GLY A 465 12.86 10.52 16.54
CA GLY A 465 13.38 10.40 15.19
C GLY A 465 12.28 9.82 14.35
N LEU A 466 12.13 10.41 13.18
CA LEU A 466 10.90 10.44 12.38
C LEU A 466 10.73 9.20 11.49
N SER A 467 11.54 8.17 11.73
CA SER A 467 11.47 6.90 11.00
C SER A 467 10.85 5.83 11.91
N PRO A 468 9.67 5.29 11.58
CA PRO A 468 9.17 4.10 12.25
C PRO A 468 10.08 2.90 11.92
N ILE A 469 9.92 1.81 12.68
CA ILE A 469 10.48 0.52 12.25
C ILE A 469 9.75 0.12 10.97
N GLN A 470 10.48 -0.23 9.92
CA GLN A 470 9.90 -0.65 8.64
C GLN A 470 10.06 -2.16 8.50
N TYR A 471 8.95 -2.88 8.30
CA TYR A 471 8.97 -4.30 7.99
C TYR A 471 8.69 -4.50 6.50
N ASN A 472 9.61 -5.15 5.81
CA ASN A 472 9.43 -5.59 4.44
C ASN A 472 8.97 -7.06 4.47
N ASN A 473 7.66 -7.27 4.41
CA ASN A 473 7.04 -8.59 4.44
C ASN A 473 7.50 -9.48 3.28
N PHE A 474 7.86 -8.89 2.14
CA PHE A 474 8.28 -9.61 0.95
C PHE A 474 9.62 -10.33 1.17
N LEU A 475 10.55 -9.65 1.82
CA LEU A 475 11.90 -10.16 2.10
C LEU A 475 11.98 -10.83 3.48
N ASP A 476 10.93 -10.63 4.28
CA ASP A 476 10.87 -11.03 5.67
C ASP A 476 12.06 -10.44 6.45
N VAL A 477 12.23 -9.12 6.29
CA VAL A 477 13.31 -8.34 6.92
C VAL A 477 12.74 -7.05 7.48
N MET A 478 13.11 -6.77 8.72
CA MET A 478 12.74 -5.56 9.46
C MET A 478 13.95 -4.65 9.59
N MET A 479 13.75 -3.35 9.35
CA MET A 479 14.74 -2.31 9.54
C MET A 479 14.42 -1.50 10.79
N LEU A 480 15.33 -1.55 11.76
CA LEU A 480 15.18 -0.90 13.06
C LEU A 480 16.32 0.07 13.28
N LYS A 481 15.98 1.36 13.44
CA LYS A 481 16.93 2.39 13.81
C LYS A 481 17.12 2.42 15.32
N HIS A 482 18.38 2.36 15.75
CA HIS A 482 18.77 2.61 17.13
C HIS A 482 20.14 3.28 17.16
N ALA A 483 20.22 4.36 17.94
CA ALA A 483 21.44 5.17 18.07
C ALA A 483 21.92 5.67 16.69
N ASN A 484 23.11 5.24 16.27
CA ASN A 484 23.81 5.70 15.06
C ASN A 484 23.73 4.73 13.88
N CYS A 485 22.88 3.71 13.96
CA CYS A 485 22.74 2.67 12.94
C CYS A 485 21.28 2.29 12.68
N VAL A 486 21.06 1.75 11.50
CA VAL A 486 19.85 0.98 11.16
C VAL A 486 20.24 -0.49 11.07
N TYR A 487 19.60 -1.33 11.87
CA TYR A 487 19.81 -2.77 11.91
C TYR A 487 18.80 -3.46 10.99
N PHE A 488 19.29 -4.42 10.22
CA PHE A 488 18.47 -5.34 9.46
C PHE A 488 18.28 -6.61 10.27
N ILE A 489 17.04 -6.90 10.62
CA ILE A 489 16.67 -7.96 11.56
C ILE A 489 15.72 -8.91 10.86
N LYS A 490 15.93 -10.20 11.06
CA LYS A 490 15.07 -11.27 10.54
C LYS A 490 14.79 -12.29 11.64
N LYS A 491 13.62 -12.92 11.58
CA LYS A 491 13.32 -14.08 12.42
C LYS A 491 13.86 -15.33 11.73
N LEU A 492 14.73 -16.06 12.44
CA LEU A 492 15.38 -17.26 11.93
C LEU A 492 14.46 -18.47 12.06
N SER A 493 14.84 -19.57 11.40
CA SER A 493 14.14 -20.86 11.48
C SER A 493 13.98 -21.39 12.91
N ASN A 494 14.91 -21.05 13.80
CA ASN A 494 14.87 -21.37 15.24
C ASN A 494 13.91 -20.48 16.05
N GLN A 495 13.09 -19.66 15.37
CA GLN A 495 12.11 -18.74 15.93
C GLN A 495 12.68 -17.53 16.70
N LYS A 496 14.02 -17.35 16.72
CA LYS A 496 14.66 -16.17 17.31
C LYS A 496 14.88 -15.08 16.27
N PHE A 497 14.89 -13.84 16.73
CA PHE A 497 15.30 -12.72 15.89
C PHE A 497 16.82 -12.58 15.90
N ALA A 498 17.40 -12.27 14.74
CA ALA A 498 18.83 -12.01 14.60
C ALA A 498 19.08 -10.81 13.69
N ILE A 499 20.15 -10.08 14.02
CA ILE A 499 20.69 -9.04 13.16
C ILE A 499 21.45 -9.70 12.02
N ILE A 500 20.99 -9.48 10.79
CA ILE A 500 21.57 -10.02 9.56
C ILE A 500 22.35 -8.96 8.78
N GLY A 501 22.35 -7.70 9.23
CA GLY A 501 23.16 -6.62 8.67
C GLY A 501 22.93 -5.30 9.40
N SER A 502 23.72 -4.28 9.08
CA SER A 502 23.51 -2.92 9.60
C SER A 502 23.96 -1.87 8.60
N SER A 503 23.39 -0.66 8.70
CA SER A 503 23.91 0.50 7.99
C SER A 503 25.28 0.92 8.54
N PRO A 504 26.08 1.68 7.75
CA PRO A 504 27.32 2.26 8.24
C PRO A 504 27.05 3.17 9.45
N LYS A 505 27.85 3.01 10.52
CA LYS A 505 27.79 3.88 11.70
C LYS A 505 27.91 5.35 11.29
N LYS A 506 26.93 6.16 11.68
CA LYS A 506 26.95 7.61 11.48
C LYS A 506 27.47 8.33 12.72
N GLN A 507 27.99 9.53 12.54
CA GLN A 507 28.51 10.33 13.66
C GLN A 507 27.38 10.91 14.54
N ASN A 508 26.11 10.78 14.13
CA ASN A 508 24.99 11.42 14.82
C ASN A 508 23.73 10.55 14.86
N ILE A 509 23.01 10.66 15.98
CA ILE A 509 21.81 9.91 16.35
C ILE A 509 20.56 10.44 15.61
N PHE A 510 20.61 11.68 15.11
CA PHE A 510 19.52 12.30 14.36
C PHE A 510 19.69 12.04 12.84
N HIS A 511 19.01 11.00 12.37
CA HIS A 511 18.90 10.64 10.96
C HIS A 511 17.52 10.03 10.70
N THR A 512 17.04 10.13 9.47
CA THR A 512 15.80 9.48 9.02
C THR A 512 16.13 8.54 7.87
N PHE A 513 15.47 7.40 7.81
CA PHE A 513 15.70 6.41 6.76
C PHE A 513 14.38 5.92 6.15
N THR A 514 14.49 5.33 4.98
CA THR A 514 13.40 4.61 4.33
C THR A 514 13.95 3.52 3.41
N VAL A 515 13.15 2.49 3.15
CA VAL A 515 13.48 1.40 2.23
C VAL A 515 12.44 1.33 1.13
N SER A 516 12.88 1.02 -0.08
CA SER A 516 11.97 0.86 -1.21
C SER A 516 11.05 -0.34 -1.02
N GLN A 517 9.88 -0.30 -1.66
CA GLN A 517 8.86 -1.33 -1.48
C GLN A 517 9.36 -2.72 -1.94
N ASP A 518 10.14 -2.76 -3.02
CA ASP A 518 10.80 -3.96 -3.53
C ASP A 518 12.02 -4.40 -2.68
N GLY A 519 12.41 -3.58 -1.70
CA GLY A 519 13.57 -3.77 -0.83
C GLY A 519 14.92 -3.67 -1.54
N GLN A 520 15.00 -3.14 -2.76
CA GLN A 520 16.27 -3.01 -3.48
C GLN A 520 17.13 -1.84 -2.98
N TYR A 521 16.51 -0.77 -2.50
CA TYR A 521 17.19 0.46 -2.13
C TYR A 521 16.89 0.89 -0.70
N TYR A 522 17.93 1.38 -0.03
CA TYR A 522 17.87 2.00 1.28
C TYR A 522 18.35 3.45 1.14
N ALA A 523 17.54 4.39 1.61
CA ALA A 523 17.88 5.81 1.65
C ALA A 523 17.93 6.30 3.09
N GLU A 524 18.93 7.10 3.43
CA GLU A 524 19.14 7.64 4.76
C GLU A 524 19.60 9.09 4.68
N TRP A 525 18.87 10.00 5.32
CA TRP A 525 19.31 11.36 5.55
C TRP A 525 20.01 11.47 6.89
N THR A 526 21.15 12.15 6.93
CA THR A 526 21.92 12.42 8.16
C THR A 526 22.11 13.91 8.39
N ASN A 527 22.44 14.29 9.63
CA ASN A 527 22.82 15.66 9.99
C ASN A 527 24.06 16.23 9.27
N GLU A 528 24.74 15.44 8.42
CA GLU A 528 25.74 15.94 7.46
C GLU A 528 25.09 16.70 6.29
N LYS A 529 23.77 16.90 6.35
CA LYS A 529 22.98 17.60 5.33
C LYS A 529 23.02 16.88 3.98
N LYS A 530 23.00 15.55 4.03
CA LYS A 530 23.04 14.66 2.86
C LYS A 530 22.06 13.51 3.02
N ILE A 531 21.47 13.12 1.90
CA ILE A 531 20.77 11.84 1.74
C ILE A 531 21.74 10.89 1.05
N TYR A 532 21.97 9.74 1.65
CA TYR A 532 22.74 8.65 1.10
C TYR A 532 21.80 7.58 0.54
N ILE A 533 22.08 7.07 -0.65
CA ILE A 533 21.36 5.94 -1.25
C ILE A 533 22.29 4.75 -1.38
N TYR A 534 21.79 3.60 -0.94
CA TYR A 534 22.48 2.32 -1.00
C TYR A 534 21.60 1.28 -1.72
N ARG A 535 22.24 0.37 -2.45
CA ARG A 535 21.63 -0.89 -2.87
C ARG A 535 21.72 -1.88 -1.73
N ILE A 536 20.63 -2.62 -1.49
CA ILE A 536 20.61 -3.71 -0.51
C ILE A 536 20.93 -5.01 -1.23
N ASP A 537 22.07 -5.62 -0.91
CA ASP A 537 22.45 -6.93 -1.42
C ASP A 537 22.13 -8.00 -0.35
N TYR A 538 21.15 -8.84 -0.66
CA TYR A 538 20.78 -10.02 0.13
C TYR A 538 21.68 -11.20 -0.29
N GLN A 539 22.84 -11.34 0.38
CA GLN A 539 24.00 -12.08 -0.14
C GLN A 539 23.91 -13.58 -0.26
#